data_AF-A0A087MFI3-F1
#
_entry.id   AF-A0A087MFI3-F1
#
_cell.length_a   1.000
_cell.length_b   1.000
_cell.length_c   1.000
_cell.angle_alpha   90.00
_cell.angle_beta   90.00
_cell.angle_gamma   90.00
#
_symmetry.space_group_name_H-M   'P 1'
#
loop_
_entity.id
_entity.type
_entity.pdbx_description
1 polymer ?
#
loop_
_entity_poly.entity_id
_entity_poly.type
_entity_poly.pdbx_seq_one_letter_code
_entity_poly.pdbx_strand_id
1 'polypeptide(L)'
;MLLAGPDRLFGIELGNAGIGLLLLVAWTTLYGLSAAPKGELDETVSPGEWRAWVGLGFTAMVAAYFILKADVIAGAADLRDLGGIGRSIVLLLVAWAVISQLLAGRWKGKVLQDERDRDIERIAASWARIALVVVVVAFVVLFGFSPVERLAWATPIAISHLLLFGLVLHSLVEYAVTAGAYWRDRHA
;
A
#
# COMPACT_ATOMS: atom_id res chain seq x y z
N MET A 1 7.40 -21.46 -26.00
CA MET A 1 8.48 -20.45 -25.94
C MET A 1 8.06 -19.26 -26.78
N LEU A 2 8.34 -18.04 -26.30
CA LEU A 2 8.06 -16.69 -26.84
C LEU A 2 6.91 -15.94 -26.15
N LEU A 3 7.28 -14.80 -25.55
CA LEU A 3 6.50 -13.80 -24.78
C LEU A 3 6.38 -14.02 -23.26
N ALA A 4 7.47 -14.42 -22.62
CA ALA A 4 7.78 -13.94 -21.27
C ALA A 4 8.49 -12.58 -21.45
N GLY A 5 7.87 -11.49 -20.98
CA GLY A 5 8.51 -10.17 -20.94
C GLY A 5 9.85 -10.24 -20.18
N PRO A 6 10.77 -9.29 -20.41
CA PRO A 6 12.12 -9.39 -19.86
C PRO A 6 12.06 -9.52 -18.33
N ASP A 7 12.51 -10.67 -17.82
CA ASP A 7 12.60 -10.98 -16.39
C ASP A 7 13.53 -10.03 -15.61
N ARG A 8 14.17 -9.08 -16.29
CA ARG A 8 15.13 -8.12 -15.75
C ARG A 8 14.89 -6.72 -16.31
N LEU A 9 14.53 -5.80 -15.44
CA LEU A 9 14.61 -4.35 -15.67
C LEU A 9 15.78 -3.83 -14.81
N PHE A 10 16.75 -3.15 -15.43
CA PHE A 10 17.97 -2.66 -14.78
C PHE A 10 18.81 -3.74 -14.06
N GLY A 11 18.85 -4.96 -14.60
CA GLY A 11 19.65 -6.06 -14.04
C GLY A 11 19.09 -6.71 -12.78
N ILE A 12 17.91 -6.28 -12.32
CA ILE A 12 17.22 -6.86 -11.15
C ILE A 12 16.17 -7.84 -11.66
N GLU A 13 16.27 -9.11 -11.23
CA GLU A 13 15.25 -10.11 -11.52
C GLU A 13 13.90 -9.67 -10.93
N LEU A 14 12.84 -9.66 -11.75
CA LEU A 14 11.51 -9.22 -11.35
C LEU A 14 10.87 -10.15 -10.29
N GLY A 15 11.41 -11.36 -10.10
CA GLY A 15 11.14 -12.25 -8.95
C GLY A 15 11.82 -11.80 -7.65
N ASN A 16 12.95 -11.09 -7.75
CA ASN A 16 13.64 -10.43 -6.65
C ASN A 16 13.08 -9.03 -6.34
N ALA A 17 12.11 -8.53 -7.12
CA ALA A 17 11.47 -7.24 -6.84
C ALA A 17 10.79 -7.23 -5.45
N GLY A 18 10.21 -8.35 -5.00
CA GLY A 18 9.68 -8.49 -3.65
C GLY A 18 10.78 -8.41 -2.58
N ILE A 19 11.97 -8.93 -2.86
CA ILE A 19 13.15 -8.82 -1.98
C ILE A 19 13.66 -7.37 -1.97
N GLY A 20 13.72 -6.72 -3.13
CA GLY A 20 14.05 -5.29 -3.23
C GLY A 20 13.09 -4.43 -2.42
N LEU A 21 11.79 -4.74 -2.47
CA LEU A 21 10.74 -4.08 -1.69
C LEU A 21 10.93 -4.28 -0.19
N LEU A 22 11.18 -5.52 0.23
CA LEU A 22 11.48 -5.85 1.63
C LEU A 22 12.74 -5.17 2.11
N LEU A 23 13.78 -5.10 1.28
CA LEU A 23 15.02 -4.41 1.59
C LEU A 23 14.80 -2.91 1.70
N LEU A 24 13.97 -2.31 0.83
CA LEU A 24 13.65 -0.89 0.87
C LEU A 24 12.79 -0.55 2.10
N VAL A 25 11.83 -1.41 2.44
CA VAL A 25 11.02 -1.32 3.67
C VAL A 25 11.87 -1.51 4.92
N ALA A 26 12.70 -2.54 4.97
CA ALA A 26 13.62 -2.78 6.08
C ALA A 26 14.63 -1.63 6.20
N TRP A 27 15.16 -1.14 5.09
CA TRP A 27 16.09 -0.01 5.04
C TRP A 27 15.43 1.28 5.52
N THR A 28 14.24 1.61 5.05
CA THR A 28 13.50 2.81 5.51
C THR A 28 13.11 2.72 6.98
N THR A 29 12.77 1.52 7.46
CA THR A 29 12.49 1.27 8.88
C THR A 29 13.75 1.42 9.73
N LEU A 30 14.87 0.81 9.31
CA LEU A 30 16.16 0.91 9.99
C LEU A 30 16.75 2.32 9.93
N TYR A 31 16.58 3.02 8.80
CA TYR A 31 16.96 4.41 8.64
C TYR A 31 16.10 5.31 9.54
N GLY A 32 14.78 5.12 9.58
CA GLY A 32 13.90 5.84 10.50
C GLY A 32 14.20 5.56 11.97
N LEU A 33 14.63 4.35 12.33
CA LEU A 33 15.07 4.02 13.69
C LEU A 33 16.46 4.56 14.04
N SER A 34 17.38 4.65 13.08
CA SER A 34 18.77 5.08 13.30
C SER A 34 18.98 6.58 13.17
N ALA A 35 18.21 7.25 12.30
CA ALA A 35 18.24 8.69 12.11
C ALA A 35 17.45 9.46 13.18
N ALA A 36 16.71 8.76 14.06
CA ALA A 36 15.91 9.36 15.11
C ALA A 36 16.59 9.24 16.49
N PRO A 37 17.38 10.24 16.93
CA PRO A 37 17.81 10.31 18.32
C PRO A 37 16.56 10.34 19.20
N LYS A 38 16.56 9.57 20.30
CA LYS A 38 15.40 9.33 21.18
C LYS A 38 14.82 10.59 21.88
N GLY A 39 15.27 11.80 21.52
CA GLY A 39 14.85 13.08 22.11
C GLY A 39 14.12 14.01 21.13
N GLU A 40 14.66 14.30 19.94
CA GLU A 40 14.15 15.40 19.09
C GLU A 40 12.86 15.09 18.29
N LEU A 41 12.65 13.84 17.89
CA LEU A 41 11.43 13.43 17.18
C LEU A 41 10.25 13.15 18.11
N ASP A 42 10.53 12.81 19.38
CA ASP A 42 9.49 12.54 20.38
C ASP A 42 8.81 13.84 20.88
N GLU A 43 9.42 15.00 20.63
CA GLU A 43 8.86 16.33 20.91
C GLU A 43 8.10 16.94 19.70
N THR A 44 8.37 16.51 18.46
CA THR A 44 7.91 17.22 17.26
C THR A 44 6.87 16.47 16.41
N VAL A 45 6.80 15.15 16.49
CA VAL A 45 5.89 14.33 15.66
C VAL A 45 5.08 13.38 16.53
N SER A 46 3.75 13.43 16.40
CA SER A 46 2.87 12.55 17.19
C SER A 46 3.00 11.08 16.74
N PRO A 47 2.77 10.10 17.63
CA PRO A 47 2.77 8.68 17.25
C PRO A 47 1.78 8.35 16.12
N GLY A 48 0.65 9.07 16.06
CA GLY A 48 -0.35 8.96 15.00
C GLY A 48 0.16 9.45 13.65
N GLU A 49 0.85 10.61 13.62
CA GLU A 49 1.44 11.17 12.41
C GLU A 49 2.48 10.23 11.80
N TRP A 50 3.38 9.68 12.63
CA TRP A 50 4.40 8.74 12.14
C TRP A 50 3.77 7.47 11.55
N ARG A 51 2.77 6.89 12.23
CA ARG A 51 2.05 5.71 11.72
C ARG A 51 1.36 6.01 10.38
N ALA A 52 0.79 7.20 10.23
CA ALA A 52 0.14 7.62 9.00
C ALA A 52 1.13 7.74 7.83
N TRP A 53 2.30 8.35 8.04
CA TRP A 53 3.34 8.46 7.01
C TRP A 53 3.92 7.10 6.60
N VAL A 54 4.19 6.22 7.57
CA VAL A 54 4.68 4.86 7.28
C VAL A 54 3.62 4.04 6.55
N GLY A 55 2.35 4.10 7.00
CA GLY A 55 1.22 3.46 6.34
C GLY A 55 1.00 3.97 4.91
N LEU A 56 1.14 5.29 4.70
CA LEU A 56 1.07 5.91 3.38
C LEU A 56 2.17 5.39 2.46
N GLY A 57 3.42 5.42 2.92
CA GLY A 57 4.57 4.95 2.13
C GLY A 57 4.47 3.47 1.78
N PHE A 58 4.11 2.62 2.74
CA PHE A 58 3.91 1.20 2.50
C PHE A 58 2.77 0.92 1.52
N THR A 59 1.61 1.56 1.71
CA THR A 59 0.45 1.38 0.83
C THR A 59 0.73 1.90 -0.59
N ALA A 60 1.42 3.02 -0.73
CA ALA A 60 1.83 3.56 -2.03
C ALA A 60 2.74 2.60 -2.79
N MET A 61 3.66 1.96 -2.07
CA MET A 61 4.57 0.99 -2.61
C MET A 61 3.85 -0.31 -3.05
N VAL A 62 2.85 -0.75 -2.29
CA VAL A 62 1.96 -1.85 -2.71
C VAL A 62 1.18 -1.46 -3.97
N ALA A 63 0.61 -0.25 -4.03
CA ALA A 63 -0.10 0.24 -5.21
C ALA A 63 0.81 0.25 -6.45
N ALA A 64 2.03 0.78 -6.32
CA ALA A 64 3.02 0.78 -7.38
C ALA A 64 3.38 -0.65 -7.84
N TYR A 65 3.52 -1.59 -6.90
CA TYR A 65 3.76 -2.99 -7.24
C TYR A 65 2.63 -3.60 -8.09
N PHE A 66 1.36 -3.35 -7.74
CA PHE A 66 0.21 -3.80 -8.54
C PHE A 66 0.23 -3.19 -9.95
N ILE A 67 0.54 -1.91 -10.09
CA ILE A 67 0.64 -1.23 -11.40
C ILE A 67 1.76 -1.85 -12.24
N LEU A 68 2.94 -2.07 -11.66
CA LEU A 68 4.10 -2.65 -12.35
C LEU A 68 3.89 -4.13 -12.74
N LYS A 69 2.96 -4.83 -12.10
CA LYS A 69 2.61 -6.23 -12.39
C LYS A 69 1.28 -6.38 -13.11
N ALA A 70 0.65 -5.29 -13.54
CA ALA A 70 -0.67 -5.32 -14.17
C ALA A 70 -0.71 -6.22 -15.42
N ASP A 71 0.32 -6.15 -16.29
CA ASP A 71 0.38 -6.98 -17.51
C ASP A 71 0.51 -8.48 -17.19
N VAL A 72 1.30 -8.82 -16.15
CA VAL A 72 1.47 -10.21 -15.69
C VAL A 72 0.16 -10.76 -15.12
N ILE A 73 -0.56 -9.93 -14.36
CA ILE A 73 -1.86 -10.28 -13.77
C ILE A 73 -2.93 -10.44 -14.86
N ALA A 74 -2.97 -9.54 -15.84
CA ALA A 74 -3.92 -9.58 -16.95
C ALA A 74 -3.68 -10.78 -17.89
N GLY A 75 -2.43 -11.21 -18.06
CA GLY A 75 -2.05 -12.36 -18.87
C GLY A 75 -2.05 -13.72 -18.15
N ALA A 76 -2.33 -13.76 -16.84
CA ALA A 76 -2.27 -14.99 -16.06
C ALA A 76 -3.43 -15.95 -16.40
N ALA A 77 -3.11 -17.19 -16.72
CA ALA A 77 -4.09 -18.24 -16.99
C ALA A 77 -4.36 -19.11 -15.75
N ASP A 78 -3.35 -19.31 -14.89
CA ASP A 78 -3.44 -20.06 -13.64
C ASP A 78 -2.84 -19.25 -12.46
N LEU A 79 -3.32 -19.51 -11.24
CA LEU A 79 -2.75 -18.97 -10.00
C LEU A 79 -1.28 -19.38 -9.80
N ARG A 80 -0.84 -20.48 -10.41
CA ARG A 80 0.57 -20.91 -10.41
C ARG A 80 1.49 -19.90 -11.10
N ASP A 81 0.99 -19.23 -12.14
CA ASP A 81 1.73 -18.19 -12.88
C ASP A 81 1.96 -16.95 -11.99
N LEU A 82 1.13 -16.79 -10.95
CA LEU A 82 1.21 -15.72 -9.96
C LEU A 82 1.97 -16.09 -8.69
N GLY A 83 2.59 -17.28 -8.61
CA GLY A 83 3.25 -17.75 -7.39
C GLY A 83 4.29 -16.76 -6.83
N GLY A 84 5.02 -16.05 -7.70
CA GLY A 84 5.95 -14.98 -7.30
C GLY A 84 5.27 -13.74 -6.73
N ILE A 85 4.08 -13.39 -7.24
CA ILE A 85 3.26 -12.27 -6.75
C ILE A 85 2.66 -12.60 -5.39
N GLY A 86 2.07 -13.79 -5.23
CA GLY A 86 1.51 -14.24 -3.96
C GLY A 86 2.57 -14.28 -2.84
N ARG A 87 3.75 -14.83 -3.13
CA ARG A 87 4.88 -14.82 -2.18
C ARG A 87 5.31 -13.40 -1.81
N SER A 88 5.35 -12.48 -2.78
CA SER A 88 5.72 -11.08 -2.53
C SER A 88 4.70 -10.37 -1.62
N ILE A 89 3.40 -10.60 -1.84
CA ILE A 89 2.32 -10.06 -1.00
C ILE A 89 2.43 -10.61 0.44
N VAL A 90 2.64 -11.92 0.60
CA VAL A 90 2.82 -12.53 1.93
C VAL A 90 4.02 -11.92 2.65
N LEU A 91 5.16 -11.79 1.96
CA LEU A 91 6.34 -11.18 2.56
C LEU A 91 6.10 -9.72 2.94
N LEU A 92 5.38 -8.95 2.12
CA LEU A 92 4.98 -7.58 2.45
C LEU A 92 4.11 -7.51 3.71
N LEU A 93 3.15 -8.41 3.86
CA LEU A 93 2.32 -8.50 5.07
C LEU A 93 3.16 -8.86 6.30
N VAL A 94 4.11 -9.77 6.17
CA VAL A 94 5.05 -10.12 7.25
C VAL A 94 5.91 -8.92 7.63
N ALA A 95 6.47 -8.20 6.65
CA ALA A 95 7.25 -7.00 6.90
C ALA A 95 6.42 -5.92 7.61
N TRP A 96 5.18 -5.70 7.16
CA TRP A 96 4.25 -4.79 7.82
C TRP A 96 3.96 -5.20 9.27
N ALA A 97 3.72 -6.48 9.52
CA ALA A 97 3.47 -6.99 10.87
C ALA A 97 4.68 -6.76 11.79
N VAL A 98 5.90 -7.03 11.30
CA VAL A 98 7.15 -6.78 12.04
C VAL A 98 7.30 -5.28 12.35
N ILE A 99 7.10 -4.41 11.35
CA ILE A 99 7.16 -2.95 11.54
C ILE A 99 6.13 -2.48 12.56
N SER A 100 4.89 -2.96 12.44
CA SER A 100 3.80 -2.62 13.35
C SER A 100 4.12 -3.03 14.79
N GLN A 101 4.73 -4.21 14.99
CA GLN A 101 5.17 -4.67 16.32
C GLN A 101 6.31 -3.83 16.89
N LEU A 102 7.32 -3.49 16.08
CA LEU A 102 8.43 -2.63 16.51
C LEU A 102 7.94 -1.23 16.90
N LEU A 103 7.01 -0.67 16.11
CA LEU A 103 6.35 0.61 16.40
C LEU A 103 5.51 0.54 17.68
N ALA A 104 4.75 -0.54 17.88
CA ALA A 104 3.97 -0.74 19.10
C ALA A 104 4.85 -0.82 20.36
N GLY A 105 6.04 -1.43 20.25
CA GLY A 105 7.02 -1.50 21.33
C GLY A 105 7.60 -0.13 21.72
N ARG A 106 7.79 0.78 20.76
CA ARG A 106 8.41 2.09 21.00
C ARG A 106 7.53 3.05 21.82
N TRP A 107 6.21 2.96 21.71
CA TRP A 107 5.27 3.87 22.37
C TRP A 107 4.41 3.22 23.45
N LYS A 108 4.89 2.08 23.99
CA LYS A 108 4.24 1.37 25.09
C LYS A 108 4.19 2.29 26.33
N GLY A 109 3.02 2.88 26.59
CA GLY A 109 2.79 3.79 27.72
C GLY A 109 2.40 5.24 27.38
N LYS A 110 2.39 5.64 26.09
CA LYS A 110 1.80 6.94 25.68
C LYS A 110 0.28 6.77 25.44
N VAL A 111 -0.51 7.79 25.79
CA VAL A 111 -1.97 7.83 25.54
C VAL A 111 -2.18 7.72 24.03
N LEU A 112 -2.86 6.65 23.61
CA LEU A 112 -2.87 6.17 22.22
C LEU A 112 -3.96 6.79 21.33
N GLN A 113 -4.94 7.49 21.91
CA GLN A 113 -6.00 8.19 21.17
C GLN A 113 -6.51 9.37 22.00
N ASP A 114 -6.26 10.59 21.50
CA ASP A 114 -6.97 11.79 21.94
C ASP A 114 -8.26 11.99 21.11
N GLU A 115 -9.16 12.89 21.52
CA GLU A 115 -10.34 13.29 20.73
C GLU A 115 -9.93 13.75 19.33
N ARG A 116 -8.80 14.45 19.22
CA ARG A 116 -8.19 14.88 17.96
C ARG A 116 -7.91 13.71 17.01
N ASP A 117 -7.32 12.63 17.50
CA ASP A 117 -6.97 11.47 16.66
C ASP A 117 -8.22 10.80 16.09
N ARG A 118 -9.31 10.77 16.88
CA ARG A 118 -10.60 10.23 16.44
C ARG A 118 -11.25 11.08 15.36
N ASP A 119 -11.12 12.39 15.43
CA ASP A 119 -11.67 13.28 14.40
C ASP A 119 -10.90 13.16 13.08
N ILE A 120 -9.57 13.06 13.14
CA ILE A 120 -8.74 12.78 11.96
C ILE A 120 -9.14 11.44 11.35
N GLU A 121 -9.28 10.38 12.15
CA GLU A 121 -9.70 9.05 11.70
C GLU A 121 -11.09 9.07 11.04
N ARG A 122 -12.06 9.78 11.62
CA ARG A 122 -13.40 9.92 11.02
C ARG A 122 -13.37 10.60 9.66
N ILE A 123 -12.60 11.69 9.53
CA ILE A 123 -12.45 12.42 8.27
C ILE A 123 -11.77 11.53 7.24
N ALA A 124 -10.64 10.92 7.59
CA ALA A 124 -9.90 10.02 6.72
C ALA A 124 -10.76 8.85 6.23
N ALA A 125 -11.48 8.19 7.13
CA ALA A 125 -12.38 7.09 6.78
C ALA A 125 -13.53 7.54 5.86
N SER A 126 -14.02 8.77 6.00
CA SER A 126 -15.03 9.33 5.09
C SER A 126 -14.49 9.50 3.67
N TRP A 127 -13.30 10.11 3.53
CA TRP A 127 -12.62 10.25 2.24
C TRP A 127 -12.30 8.90 1.60
N ALA A 128 -11.80 7.95 2.40
CA ALA A 128 -11.49 6.61 1.94
C ALA A 128 -12.75 5.88 1.44
N ARG A 129 -13.89 6.00 2.14
CA ARG A 129 -15.18 5.46 1.66
C ARG A 129 -15.61 6.09 0.34
N ILE A 130 -15.52 7.42 0.20
CA ILE A 130 -15.84 8.11 -1.05
C ILE A 130 -14.94 7.59 -2.19
N ALA A 131 -13.64 7.47 -1.95
CA ALA A 131 -12.69 6.95 -2.94
C ALA A 131 -13.06 5.51 -3.37
N LEU A 132 -13.39 4.64 -2.41
CA LEU A 132 -13.81 3.26 -2.72
C LEU A 132 -15.09 3.24 -3.56
N VAL A 133 -16.09 4.06 -3.21
CA VAL A 133 -17.34 4.18 -3.99
C VAL A 133 -17.04 4.64 -5.41
N VAL A 134 -16.20 5.67 -5.59
CA VAL A 134 -15.79 6.16 -6.90
C VAL A 134 -15.10 5.07 -7.71
N VAL A 135 -14.20 4.30 -7.10
CA VAL A 135 -13.51 3.17 -7.76
C VAL A 135 -14.49 2.08 -8.20
N VAL A 136 -15.42 1.68 -7.32
CA VAL A 136 -16.44 0.68 -7.66
C VAL A 136 -17.34 1.16 -8.79
N VAL A 137 -17.80 2.41 -8.74
CA VAL A 137 -18.60 3.01 -9.82
C VAL A 137 -17.80 3.05 -11.13
N ALA A 138 -16.53 3.43 -11.07
CA ALA A 138 -15.65 3.41 -12.25
C ALA A 138 -15.53 2.00 -12.85
N PHE A 139 -15.42 0.95 -12.01
CA PHE A 139 -15.42 -0.44 -12.49
C PHE A 139 -16.76 -0.83 -13.11
N VAL A 140 -17.89 -0.50 -12.48
CA VAL A 140 -19.23 -0.78 -13.02
C VAL A 140 -19.42 -0.09 -14.37
N VAL A 141 -19.00 1.16 -14.51
CA VAL A 141 -19.06 1.90 -15.77
C VAL A 141 -18.13 1.27 -16.80
N LEU A 142 -16.88 0.97 -16.42
CA LEU A 142 -15.91 0.34 -17.31
C LEU A 142 -16.42 -0.99 -17.85
N PHE A 143 -16.92 -1.87 -16.99
CA PHE A 143 -17.41 -3.20 -17.39
C PHE A 143 -18.79 -3.13 -18.07
N GLY A 144 -19.68 -2.24 -17.64
CA GLY A 144 -21.04 -2.13 -18.16
C GLY A 144 -21.13 -1.50 -19.55
N PHE A 145 -20.19 -0.64 -19.90
CA PHE A 145 -20.18 0.05 -21.21
C PHE A 145 -19.08 -0.41 -22.16
N SER A 146 -18.18 -1.32 -21.74
CA SER A 146 -17.15 -1.85 -22.63
C SER A 146 -17.69 -3.00 -23.49
N PRO A 147 -17.38 -3.02 -24.80
CA PRO A 147 -17.72 -4.14 -25.67
C PRO A 147 -16.89 -5.38 -25.27
N VAL A 148 -17.48 -6.57 -25.43
CA VAL A 148 -16.92 -7.84 -24.92
C VAL A 148 -15.53 -8.14 -25.48
N GLU A 149 -15.25 -7.72 -26.72
CA GLU A 149 -13.95 -7.91 -27.36
C GLU A 149 -12.82 -7.15 -26.63
N ARG A 150 -13.15 -6.02 -25.99
CA ARG A 150 -12.19 -5.25 -25.16
C ARG A 150 -12.04 -5.80 -23.75
N LEU A 151 -12.87 -6.75 -23.34
CA LEU A 151 -12.88 -7.37 -22.01
C LEU A 151 -12.19 -8.74 -21.98
N ALA A 152 -11.51 -9.15 -23.05
CA ALA A 152 -10.80 -10.43 -23.11
C ALA A 152 -9.75 -10.62 -21.99
N TRP A 153 -9.18 -9.52 -21.47
CA TRP A 153 -8.24 -9.53 -20.34
C TRP A 153 -8.91 -9.70 -18.97
N ALA A 154 -10.22 -9.49 -18.87
CA ALA A 154 -10.97 -9.46 -17.61
C ALA A 154 -11.28 -10.88 -17.10
N THR A 155 -10.24 -11.70 -16.95
CA THR A 155 -10.35 -13.03 -16.35
C THR A 155 -10.74 -12.91 -14.87
N PRO A 156 -11.28 -13.98 -14.24
CA PRO A 156 -11.59 -13.95 -12.81
C PRO A 156 -10.39 -13.58 -11.93
N ILE A 157 -9.18 -13.99 -12.34
CA ILE A 157 -7.92 -13.65 -11.68
C ILE A 157 -7.65 -12.14 -11.78
N ALA A 158 -7.74 -11.57 -12.99
CA ALA A 158 -7.51 -10.15 -13.22
C ALA A 158 -8.52 -9.28 -12.48
N ILE A 159 -9.81 -9.65 -12.50
CA ILE A 159 -10.87 -8.95 -11.78
C ILE A 159 -10.61 -8.99 -10.26
N SER A 160 -10.21 -10.14 -9.71
CA SER A 160 -9.91 -10.25 -8.28
C SER A 160 -8.77 -9.32 -7.87
N HIS A 161 -7.69 -9.25 -8.66
CA HIS A 161 -6.57 -8.34 -8.37
C HIS A 161 -6.93 -6.87 -8.59
N LEU A 162 -7.82 -6.57 -9.54
CA LEU A 162 -8.35 -5.23 -9.74
C LEU A 162 -9.18 -4.75 -8.53
N LEU A 163 -9.98 -5.65 -7.94
CA LEU A 163 -10.72 -5.37 -6.70
C LEU A 163 -9.78 -5.18 -5.51
N LEU A 164 -8.76 -6.05 -5.38
CA LEU A 164 -7.71 -5.87 -4.36
C LEU A 164 -6.99 -4.54 -4.52
N PHE A 165 -6.68 -4.14 -5.75
CA PHE A 165 -6.09 -2.83 -6.04
C PHE A 165 -7.02 -1.68 -5.62
N GLY A 166 -8.34 -1.82 -5.82
CA GLY A 166 -9.32 -0.87 -5.31
C GLY A 166 -9.29 -0.72 -3.78
N LEU A 167 -9.10 -1.81 -3.04
CA LEU A 167 -8.89 -1.78 -1.59
C LEU A 167 -7.58 -1.10 -1.20
N VAL A 168 -6.50 -1.34 -1.96
CA VAL A 168 -5.22 -0.65 -1.76
C VAL A 168 -5.37 0.86 -1.98
N LEU A 169 -6.10 1.30 -3.02
CA LEU A 169 -6.39 2.73 -3.25
C LEU A 169 -7.23 3.34 -2.13
N HIS A 170 -8.21 2.60 -1.60
CA HIS A 170 -8.98 3.02 -0.43
C HIS A 170 -8.07 3.30 0.76
N SER A 171 -7.20 2.36 1.13
CA SER A 171 -6.24 2.54 2.22
C SER A 171 -5.22 3.65 1.92
N LEU A 172 -4.83 3.83 0.65
CA LEU A 172 -3.90 4.87 0.25
C LEU A 172 -4.48 6.27 0.53
N VAL A 173 -5.75 6.48 0.17
CA VAL A 173 -6.47 7.73 0.43
C VAL A 173 -6.63 7.96 1.93
N GLU A 174 -6.97 6.92 2.69
CA GLU A 174 -7.11 7.01 4.15
C GLU A 174 -5.81 7.50 4.81
N TYR A 175 -4.68 6.86 4.49
CA TYR A 175 -3.38 7.26 5.03
C TYR A 175 -2.92 8.62 4.51
N ALA A 176 -3.22 8.98 3.26
CA ALA A 176 -2.88 10.29 2.69
C ALA A 176 -3.61 11.42 3.41
N VAL A 177 -4.92 11.25 3.66
CA VAL A 177 -5.73 12.23 4.39
C VAL A 177 -5.29 12.32 5.84
N THR A 178 -5.04 11.18 6.49
CA THR A 178 -4.54 11.14 7.88
C THR A 178 -3.21 11.88 8.01
N ALA A 179 -2.24 11.56 7.15
CA ALA A 179 -0.91 12.19 7.15
C ALA A 179 -1.00 13.70 6.84
N GLY A 180 -1.84 14.07 5.87
CA GLY A 180 -2.09 15.48 5.52
C GLY A 180 -2.75 16.27 6.64
N ALA A 181 -3.69 15.67 7.38
CA ALA A 181 -4.33 16.30 8.53
C ALA A 181 -3.32 16.59 9.65
N TYR A 182 -2.51 15.59 10.04
CA TYR A 182 -1.44 15.79 11.02
C TYR A 182 -0.41 16.84 10.57
N TRP A 183 0.00 16.79 9.30
CA TRP A 183 0.95 17.77 8.76
C TRP A 183 0.37 19.19 8.80
N ARG A 184 -0.89 19.37 8.40
CA ARG A 184 -1.55 20.67 8.43
C ARG A 184 -1.67 21.21 9.85
N ASP A 185 -2.11 20.39 10.79
CA ASP A 185 -2.25 20.82 12.19
C ASP A 185 -0.90 21.21 12.83
N ARG A 186 0.22 20.65 12.37
CA ARG A 186 1.57 21.01 12.83
C ARG A 186 2.07 22.35 12.28
N HIS A 187 1.54 22.77 11.12
CA HIS A 187 1.94 24.01 10.43
C HIS A 187 0.87 25.12 10.52
N ALA A 188 -0.23 24.88 11.26
CA ALA A 188 -1.28 25.85 11.56
C ALA A 188 -0.96 26.58 12.87
#